data_AF-A0A1Q3K1W0-F1
#
_entry.id   AF-A0A1Q3K1W0-F1
#
_cell.length_a   1.000
_cell.length_b   1.000
_cell.length_c   1.000
_cell.angle_alpha   90.00
_cell.angle_beta   90.00
_cell.angle_gamma   90.00
#
_symmetry.space_group_name_H-M   'P 1'
#
loop_
_entity.id
_entity.type
_entity.pdbx_description
1 polymer ?
#
loop_
_entity_poly.entity_id
_entity_poly.type
_entity_poly.pdbx_seq_one_letter_code
_entity_poly.pdbx_strand_id
1 'polypeptide(L)'
;MKPCLPAWKRLRGRGRFAVLFTPGCPGLKIKNMANYSVSQLTTIEDCNALLGIAEKEQKNLEWKKHSLGRQKDQYTSSAFVNATELASRRAELSALDTIIAGLPESNFKTEQVKKRTTVWYRVFLLENRQTSFGDVAVLEKQYELNRADKELDETAALISEVEARKTQL
;
A
#
# COMPACT_ATOMS: atom_id res chain seq x y z
N MET A 1 -23.63 -22.29 -24.72
CA MET A 1 -22.21 -21.99 -25.06
C MET A 1 -21.31 -22.86 -24.20
N LYS A 2 -20.36 -23.59 -24.80
CA LYS A 2 -19.57 -24.65 -24.13
C LYS A 2 -18.47 -24.03 -23.24
N PRO A 3 -18.20 -24.55 -22.03
CA PRO A 3 -17.03 -24.14 -21.26
C PRO A 3 -15.75 -24.68 -21.89
N CYS A 4 -14.80 -23.80 -22.19
CA CYS A 4 -13.47 -24.15 -22.67
C CYS A 4 -12.66 -24.73 -21.51
N LEU A 5 -12.59 -26.06 -21.42
CA LEU A 5 -11.58 -26.77 -20.63
C LEU A 5 -10.23 -26.70 -21.37
N PRO A 6 -9.09 -26.59 -20.66
CA PRO A 6 -7.78 -26.55 -21.29
C PRO A 6 -7.49 -27.89 -21.97
N ALA A 7 -7.24 -27.85 -23.28
CA ALA A 7 -6.86 -29.03 -24.04
C ALA A 7 -5.39 -29.39 -23.79
N TRP A 8 -5.14 -30.50 -23.10
CA TRP A 8 -3.78 -31.04 -22.93
C TRP A 8 -3.40 -31.85 -24.17
N LYS A 9 -2.54 -31.29 -25.04
CA LYS A 9 -2.00 -32.05 -26.18
C LYS A 9 -0.67 -32.70 -25.79
N ARG A 10 -0.66 -34.03 -25.69
CA ARG A 10 0.54 -34.84 -25.41
C ARG A 10 1.46 -34.83 -26.64
N LEU A 11 2.59 -34.14 -26.57
CA LEU A 11 3.65 -34.25 -27.57
C LEU A 11 4.49 -35.51 -27.29
N ARG A 12 4.76 -36.30 -28.33
CA ARG A 12 5.63 -37.48 -28.25
C ARG A 12 7.07 -37.02 -28.05
N GLY A 13 7.67 -37.39 -26.92
CA GLY A 13 9.11 -37.26 -26.65
C GLY A 13 9.45 -36.52 -25.36
N ARG A 14 9.92 -37.29 -24.36
CA ARG A 14 10.60 -36.85 -23.12
C ARG A 14 9.93 -35.70 -22.34
N GLY A 15 8.97 -36.05 -21.49
CA GLY A 15 8.87 -35.58 -20.09
C GLY A 15 8.88 -34.07 -19.77
N ARG A 16 8.64 -33.16 -20.71
CA ARG A 16 8.45 -31.74 -20.43
C ARG A 16 7.05 -31.30 -20.84
N PHE A 17 6.22 -30.97 -19.84
CA PHE A 17 5.02 -30.19 -20.05
C PHE A 17 5.43 -28.72 -20.23
N ALA A 18 5.25 -28.19 -21.43
CA ALA A 18 5.36 -26.75 -21.67
C ALA A 18 3.95 -26.15 -21.60
N VAL A 19 3.72 -25.24 -20.66
CA VAL A 19 2.52 -24.40 -20.65
C VAL A 19 2.69 -23.39 -21.78
N LEU A 20 1.95 -23.58 -22.87
CA LEU A 20 1.80 -22.54 -23.89
C LEU A 20 0.95 -21.42 -23.28
N PHE A 21 1.63 -20.34 -22.90
CA PHE A 21 1.00 -19.12 -22.43
C PHE A 21 0.35 -18.43 -23.64
N THR A 22 -0.95 -18.63 -23.83
CA THR A 22 -1.74 -17.81 -24.76
C THR A 22 -1.90 -16.40 -24.17
N PRO A 23 -1.52 -15.33 -24.89
CA PRO A 23 -1.79 -13.97 -24.43
C PRO A 23 -3.26 -13.65 -24.74
N GLY A 24 -3.99 -13.16 -23.74
CA GLY A 24 -5.33 -12.62 -23.96
C GLY A 24 -6.44 -13.31 -23.17
N CYS A 25 -6.35 -13.27 -21.85
CA CYS A 25 -7.55 -13.15 -21.03
C CYS A 25 -7.53 -11.75 -20.41
N PRO A 26 -8.24 -10.76 -20.98
CA PRO A 26 -8.54 -9.55 -20.22
C PRO A 26 -9.37 -10.00 -19.03
N GLY A 27 -8.75 -9.96 -17.85
CA GLY A 27 -9.40 -10.27 -16.59
C GLY A 27 -10.68 -9.45 -16.50
N LEU A 28 -11.82 -10.14 -16.49
CA LEU A 28 -13.12 -9.55 -16.26
C LEU A 28 -13.06 -8.95 -14.85
N LYS A 29 -12.70 -7.67 -14.76
CA LYS A 29 -12.88 -6.89 -13.54
C LYS A 29 -14.38 -6.75 -13.38
N ILE A 30 -14.98 -7.66 -12.63
CA ILE A 30 -16.31 -7.45 -12.06
C ILE A 30 -16.13 -6.28 -11.10
N LYS A 31 -16.27 -5.05 -11.60
CA LYS A 31 -16.58 -3.90 -10.75
C LYS A 31 -17.91 -4.28 -10.13
N ASN A 32 -17.92 -4.61 -8.84
CA ASN A 32 -19.16 -4.57 -8.06
C ASN A 32 -19.62 -3.11 -8.14
N MET A 33 -20.46 -2.80 -9.13
CA MET A 33 -21.16 -1.53 -9.18
C MET A 33 -22.17 -1.58 -8.05
N ALA A 34 -22.03 -0.66 -7.09
CA ALA A 34 -23.04 -0.46 -6.08
C ALA A 34 -24.39 -0.21 -6.78
N ASN A 35 -25.42 -0.94 -6.37
CA ASN A 35 -26.72 -0.91 -7.03
C ASN A 35 -27.59 0.11 -6.29
N TYR A 36 -27.59 1.36 -6.77
CA TYR A 36 -28.39 2.43 -6.18
C TYR A 36 -29.79 2.46 -6.79
N SER A 37 -30.82 2.68 -5.97
CA SER A 37 -32.20 2.86 -6.45
C SER A 37 -32.42 4.28 -7.00
N VAL A 38 -31.67 4.69 -8.02
CA VAL A 38 -31.79 6.00 -8.69
C VAL A 38 -33.17 6.24 -9.32
N SER A 39 -33.99 5.19 -9.46
CA SER A 39 -35.40 5.27 -9.85
C SER A 39 -36.25 6.12 -8.91
N GLN A 40 -35.81 6.34 -7.66
CA GLN A 40 -36.49 7.22 -6.70
C GLN A 40 -36.39 8.70 -7.06
N LEU A 41 -35.42 9.09 -7.90
CA LEU A 41 -35.31 10.45 -8.41
C LEU A 41 -36.37 10.64 -9.49
N THR A 42 -37.32 11.54 -9.22
CA THR A 42 -38.49 11.79 -10.08
C THR A 42 -38.46 13.16 -10.74
N THR A 43 -37.67 14.09 -10.21
CA THR A 43 -37.50 15.44 -10.77
C THR A 43 -36.06 15.69 -11.21
N ILE A 44 -35.88 16.63 -12.14
CA ILE A 44 -34.55 17.06 -12.60
C ILE A 44 -33.81 17.77 -11.46
N GLU A 45 -34.55 18.47 -10.61
CA GLU A 45 -34.06 19.17 -9.43
C GLU A 45 -33.44 18.20 -8.42
N ASP A 46 -34.08 17.05 -8.15
CA ASP A 46 -33.53 16.02 -7.25
C ASP A 46 -32.22 15.45 -7.79
N CYS A 47 -32.15 15.22 -9.11
CA CYS A 47 -30.93 14.75 -9.77
C CYS A 47 -29.80 15.78 -9.63
N ASN A 48 -30.09 17.06 -9.87
CA ASN A 48 -29.10 18.14 -9.73
C ASN A 48 -28.62 18.28 -8.28
N ALA A 49 -29.51 18.15 -7.30
CA ALA A 49 -29.14 18.20 -5.89
C ALA A 49 -28.18 17.06 -5.53
N LEU A 50 -28.46 15.83 -5.96
CA LEU A 50 -27.59 14.68 -5.69
C LEU A 50 -26.25 14.79 -6.44
N LEU A 51 -26.24 15.26 -7.69
CA LEU A 51 -25.00 15.52 -8.44
C LEU A 51 -24.14 16.55 -7.73
N GLY A 52 -24.71 17.64 -7.23
CA GLY A 52 -23.96 18.66 -6.47
C GLY A 52 -23.32 18.09 -5.19
N ILE A 53 -23.98 17.15 -4.52
CA ILE A 53 -23.41 16.44 -3.36
C ILE A 53 -22.27 15.52 -3.80
N ALA A 54 -22.49 14.70 -4.83
CA ALA A 54 -21.53 13.71 -5.30
C ALA A 54 -20.26 14.37 -5.87
N GLU A 55 -20.39 15.43 -6.66
CA GLU A 55 -19.25 16.19 -7.20
C GLU A 55 -18.43 16.87 -6.09
N LYS A 56 -19.11 17.37 -5.04
CA LYS A 56 -18.42 17.94 -3.88
C LYS A 56 -17.62 16.86 -3.14
N GLU A 57 -18.21 15.69 -2.94
CA GLU A 57 -17.52 14.59 -2.25
C GLU A 57 -16.37 14.03 -3.09
N GLN A 58 -16.53 13.94 -4.40
CA GLN A 58 -15.45 13.57 -5.32
C GLN A 58 -14.24 14.49 -5.15
N LYS A 59 -14.44 15.82 -5.13
CA LYS A 59 -13.35 16.80 -4.91
C LYS A 59 -12.68 16.63 -3.54
N ASN A 60 -13.46 16.35 -2.49
CA ASN A 60 -12.92 16.08 -1.15
C ASN A 60 -12.04 14.82 -1.16
N LEU A 61 -12.50 13.76 -1.81
CA LEU A 61 -11.79 12.49 -1.93
C LEU A 61 -10.51 12.63 -2.78
N GLU A 62 -10.53 13.40 -3.86
CA GLU A 62 -9.35 13.73 -4.66
C GLU A 62 -8.29 14.45 -3.82
N TRP A 63 -8.69 15.47 -3.05
CA TRP A 63 -7.79 16.17 -2.15
C TRP A 63 -7.21 15.23 -1.09
N LYS A 64 -8.06 14.39 -0.48
CA LYS A 64 -7.65 13.38 0.51
C LYS A 64 -6.64 12.40 -0.10
N LYS A 65 -6.88 11.90 -1.31
CA LYS A 65 -5.96 11.01 -2.04
C LYS A 65 -4.60 11.67 -2.25
N HIS A 66 -4.55 12.92 -2.69
CA HIS A 66 -3.28 13.64 -2.85
C HIS A 66 -2.54 13.80 -1.53
N SER A 67 -3.25 14.09 -0.44
CA SER A 67 -2.66 14.18 0.90
C SER A 67 -2.08 12.84 1.36
N LEU A 68 -2.84 11.75 1.19
CA LEU A 68 -2.40 10.40 1.51
C LEU A 68 -1.21 9.94 0.68
N GLY A 69 -1.16 10.31 -0.61
CA GLY A 69 -0.01 10.06 -1.48
C GLY A 69 1.27 10.68 -0.93
N ARG A 70 1.23 11.97 -0.56
CA ARG A 70 2.38 12.64 0.08
C ARG A 70 2.79 11.98 1.39
N GLN A 71 1.82 11.59 2.22
CA GLN A 71 2.12 10.89 3.46
C GLN A 71 2.78 9.54 3.21
N LYS A 72 2.27 8.73 2.27
CA LYS A 72 2.88 7.46 1.89
C LYS A 72 4.34 7.65 1.48
N ASP A 73 4.64 8.63 0.63
CA ASP A 73 6.01 8.89 0.16
C ASP A 73 6.93 9.31 1.32
N GLN A 74 6.44 10.18 2.21
CA GLN A 74 7.17 10.60 3.41
C GLN A 74 7.45 9.42 4.35
N TYR A 75 6.47 8.56 4.59
CA TYR A 75 6.63 7.39 5.45
C TYR A 75 7.56 6.37 4.82
N THR A 76 7.50 6.17 3.50
CA THR A 76 8.41 5.27 2.77
C THR A 76 9.87 5.75 2.89
N SER A 77 10.10 7.05 2.70
CA SER A 77 11.42 7.66 2.88
C SER A 77 11.91 7.52 4.33
N SER A 78 11.03 7.79 5.29
CA SER A 78 11.37 7.70 6.73
C SER A 78 11.68 6.26 7.15
N ALA A 79 10.92 5.28 6.65
CA ALA A 79 11.15 3.86 6.89
C ALA A 79 12.53 3.43 6.37
N PHE A 80 12.86 3.83 5.14
CA PHE A 80 14.14 3.54 4.52
C PHE A 80 15.33 4.13 5.30
N VAL A 81 15.23 5.40 5.70
CA VAL A 81 16.27 6.07 6.51
C VAL A 81 16.44 5.36 7.85
N ASN A 82 15.34 5.04 8.54
CA ASN A 82 15.37 4.36 9.84
C ASN A 82 15.98 2.96 9.73
N ALA A 83 15.61 2.19 8.70
CA ALA A 83 16.16 0.86 8.44
C ALA A 83 17.67 0.90 8.14
N THR A 84 18.11 1.88 7.35
CA THR A 84 19.52 2.06 7.01
C THR A 84 20.35 2.45 8.23
N GLU A 85 19.87 3.40 9.04
CA GLU A 85 20.55 3.79 10.27
C GLU A 85 20.63 2.61 11.25
N LEU A 86 19.54 1.86 11.41
CA LEU A 86 19.50 0.70 12.30
C LEU A 86 20.47 -0.40 11.86
N ALA A 87 20.56 -0.69 10.56
CA ALA A 87 21.52 -1.65 10.03
C ALA A 87 22.97 -1.23 10.32
N SER A 88 23.29 0.05 10.10
CA SER A 88 24.60 0.64 10.41
C SER A 88 24.93 0.53 11.91
N ARG A 89 24.00 0.91 12.79
CA ARG A 89 24.22 0.85 14.25
C ARG A 89 24.37 -0.57 14.78
N ARG A 90 23.65 -1.54 14.20
CA ARG A 90 23.83 -2.96 14.55
C ARG A 90 25.20 -3.49 14.12
N ALA A 91 25.69 -3.09 12.95
CA ALA A 91 27.04 -3.44 12.50
C ALA A 91 28.12 -2.84 13.42
N GLU A 92 27.96 -1.56 13.79
CA GLU A 92 28.84 -0.88 14.77
C GLU A 92 28.83 -1.60 16.13
N LEU A 93 27.64 -1.97 16.63
CA LEU A 93 27.50 -2.70 17.88
C LEU A 93 28.22 -4.05 17.85
N SER A 94 28.07 -4.82 16.76
CA SER A 94 28.74 -6.11 16.56
C SER A 94 30.27 -5.98 16.49
N ALA A 95 30.77 -4.91 15.85
CA ALA A 95 32.20 -4.62 15.82
C ALA A 95 32.74 -4.30 17.22
N LEU A 96 32.01 -3.47 17.99
CA LEU A 96 32.36 -3.15 19.38
C LEU A 96 32.35 -4.39 20.28
N ASP A 97 31.38 -5.28 20.14
CA ASP A 97 31.34 -6.56 20.85
C ASP A 97 32.60 -7.40 20.58
N THR A 98 33.03 -7.46 19.32
CA THR A 98 34.24 -8.19 18.90
C THR A 98 35.50 -7.55 19.50
N ILE A 99 35.61 -6.22 19.47
CA ILE A 99 36.74 -5.48 20.05
C ILE A 99 36.81 -5.71 21.56
N ILE A 100 35.70 -5.55 22.27
CA ILE A 100 35.63 -5.70 23.73
C ILE A 100 36.02 -7.12 24.15
N ALA A 101 35.60 -8.14 23.40
CA ALA A 101 35.95 -9.53 23.67
C ALA A 101 37.45 -9.81 23.54
N GLY A 102 38.14 -9.11 22.65
CA GLY A 102 39.59 -9.24 22.43
C GLY A 102 40.46 -8.41 23.37
N LEU A 103 39.88 -7.50 24.18
CA LEU A 103 40.65 -6.59 25.03
C LEU A 103 40.85 -7.13 26.46
N PRO A 104 42.06 -6.98 27.03
CA PRO A 104 42.30 -7.25 28.44
C PRO A 104 41.60 -6.19 29.31
N GLU A 105 41.34 -6.54 30.57
CA GLU A 105 40.69 -5.64 31.52
C GLU A 105 41.56 -4.40 31.75
N SER A 106 41.05 -3.24 31.34
CA SER A 106 41.80 -1.99 31.28
C SER A 106 40.86 -0.80 31.16
N ASN A 107 41.37 0.39 31.46
CA ASN A 107 40.63 1.64 31.25
C ASN A 107 40.15 1.77 29.79
N PHE A 108 40.96 1.36 28.81
CA PHE A 108 40.58 1.36 27.41
C PHE A 108 39.37 0.46 27.12
N LYS A 109 39.34 -0.76 27.68
CA LYS A 109 38.17 -1.65 27.56
C LYS A 109 36.91 -1.02 28.15
N THR A 110 37.02 -0.36 29.31
CA THR A 110 35.86 0.32 29.92
C THR A 110 35.32 1.46 29.05
N GLU A 111 36.18 2.19 28.33
CA GLU A 111 35.74 3.19 27.34
C GLU A 111 34.98 2.56 26.17
N GLN A 112 35.45 1.42 25.65
CA GLN A 112 34.74 0.71 24.59
C GLN A 112 33.37 0.20 25.06
N VAL A 113 33.28 -0.29 26.30
CA VAL A 113 32.00 -0.69 26.91
C VAL A 113 31.04 0.49 27.00
N LYS A 114 31.51 1.69 27.39
CA LYS A 114 30.67 2.90 27.40
C LYS A 114 30.16 3.25 26.01
N LYS A 115 31.02 3.23 24.98
CA LYS A 115 30.63 3.47 23.58
C LYS A 115 29.59 2.46 23.11
N ARG A 116 29.79 1.18 23.41
CA ARG A 116 28.84 0.11 23.12
C ARG A 116 27.47 0.39 23.74
N THR A 117 27.41 0.82 24.99
CA THR A 117 26.15 1.16 25.66
C THR A 117 25.43 2.32 24.97
N THR A 118 26.15 3.35 24.53
CA THR A 118 25.57 4.45 23.75
C THR A 118 24.99 3.97 22.42
N VAL A 119 25.73 3.14 21.68
CA VAL A 119 25.28 2.57 20.39
C VAL A 119 24.07 1.65 20.60
N TRP A 120 24.09 0.81 21.63
CA TRP A 120 22.96 -0.06 21.99
C TRP A 120 21.69 0.76 22.27
N TYR A 121 21.81 1.84 23.05
CA TYR A 121 20.67 2.71 23.32
C TYR A 121 20.13 3.35 22.03
N ARG A 122 21.01 3.73 21.09
CA ARG A 122 20.58 4.22 19.78
C ARG A 122 19.84 3.16 18.96
N VAL A 123 20.32 1.92 18.96
CA VAL A 123 19.63 0.79 18.31
C VAL A 123 18.23 0.61 18.91
N PHE A 124 18.12 0.60 20.24
CA PHE A 124 16.83 0.49 20.94
C PHE A 124 15.83 1.57 20.52
N LEU A 125 16.28 2.83 20.43
CA LEU A 125 15.41 3.94 19.98
C LEU A 125 14.95 3.77 18.52
N LEU A 126 15.84 3.32 17.64
CA LEU A 126 15.53 3.11 16.22
C LEU A 126 14.58 1.92 16.01
N GLU A 127 14.73 0.86 16.80
CA GLU A 127 13.82 -0.30 16.82
C GLU A 127 12.42 0.13 17.28
N ASN A 128 12.32 0.89 18.37
CA ASN A 128 11.03 1.41 18.82
C ASN A 128 10.36 2.29 17.76
N ARG A 129 11.14 3.09 17.01
CA ARG A 129 10.63 3.95 15.93
C ARG A 129 10.05 3.17 14.74
N GLN A 130 10.43 1.90 14.55
CA GLN A 130 9.85 1.06 13.49
C GLN A 130 8.33 0.83 13.70
N THR A 131 7.82 0.95 14.92
CA THR A 131 6.38 0.86 15.17
C THR A 131 5.60 2.01 14.51
N SER A 132 6.16 3.22 14.49
CA SER A 132 5.50 4.42 13.99
C SER A 132 5.85 4.75 12.53
N PHE A 133 7.03 4.35 12.07
CA PHE A 133 7.54 4.71 10.73
C PHE A 133 8.15 3.52 9.99
N GLY A 134 7.88 2.29 10.41
CA GLY A 134 8.31 1.09 9.70
C GLY A 134 7.34 0.68 8.60
N ASP A 135 7.56 -0.52 8.06
CA ASP A 135 6.81 -1.05 6.92
C ASP A 135 5.30 -1.14 7.18
N VAL A 136 4.89 -1.41 8.43
CA VAL A 136 3.47 -1.47 8.82
C VAL A 136 2.79 -0.11 8.61
N ALA A 137 3.43 0.99 9.05
CA ALA A 137 2.89 2.33 8.88
C ALA A 137 2.84 2.74 7.40
N VAL A 138 3.81 2.30 6.59
CA VAL A 138 3.78 2.49 5.14
C VAL A 138 2.59 1.73 4.51
N LEU A 139 2.37 0.48 4.91
CA LEU A 139 1.26 -0.35 4.43
C LEU A 139 -0.10 0.22 4.83
N GLU A 140 -0.21 0.80 6.03
CA GLU A 140 -1.41 1.51 6.47
C GLU A 140 -1.74 2.67 5.52
N LYS A 141 -0.76 3.50 5.16
CA LYS A 141 -0.97 4.59 4.18
C LYS A 141 -1.32 4.10 2.78
N GLN A 142 -0.74 2.98 2.35
CA GLN A 142 -1.13 2.35 1.09
C GLN A 142 -2.58 1.84 1.14
N TYR A 143 -2.99 1.25 2.26
CA TYR A 143 -4.36 0.79 2.46
C TYR A 143 -5.36 1.95 2.45
N GLU A 144 -5.09 3.04 3.17
CA GLU A 144 -5.92 4.26 3.16
C GLU A 144 -6.06 4.85 1.75
N LEU A 145 -4.96 4.90 0.99
CA LEU A 145 -4.96 5.39 -0.39
C LEU A 145 -5.83 4.50 -1.29
N ASN A 146 -5.66 3.17 -1.21
CA ASN A 146 -6.47 2.22 -1.97
C ASN A 146 -7.97 2.31 -1.64
N ARG A 147 -8.32 2.63 -0.39
CA ARG A 147 -9.70 2.89 -0.01
C ARG A 147 -10.23 4.16 -0.65
N ALA A 148 -9.47 5.26 -0.61
CA ALA A 148 -9.86 6.50 -1.26
C ALA A 148 -10.05 6.33 -2.78
N ASP A 149 -9.22 5.50 -3.43
CA ASP A 149 -9.38 5.16 -4.85
C ASP A 149 -10.69 4.41 -5.14
N LYS A 150 -11.08 3.46 -4.27
CA LYS A 150 -12.35 2.76 -4.41
C LYS A 150 -13.54 3.68 -4.17
N GLU A 151 -13.47 4.53 -3.15
CA GLU A 151 -14.51 5.52 -2.84
C GLU A 151 -14.68 6.52 -4.02
N LEU A 152 -13.59 6.89 -4.72
CA LEU A 152 -13.63 7.70 -5.94
C LEU A 152 -14.28 6.96 -7.12
N ASP A 153 -13.91 5.70 -7.35
CA ASP A 153 -14.51 4.85 -8.39
C ASP A 153 -16.03 4.68 -8.18
N GLU A 154 -16.46 4.50 -6.93
CA GLU A 154 -17.87 4.39 -6.54
C GLU A 154 -18.61 5.71 -6.73
N THR A 155 -18.01 6.84 -6.31
CA THR A 155 -18.61 8.17 -6.48
C THR A 155 -18.78 8.51 -7.96
N ALA A 156 -17.79 8.20 -8.80
CA ALA A 156 -17.89 8.40 -10.25
C ALA A 156 -18.98 7.52 -10.90
N ALA A 157 -19.16 6.29 -10.41
CA ALA A 157 -20.25 5.42 -10.87
C ALA A 157 -21.63 6.00 -10.50
N LEU A 158 -21.80 6.49 -9.26
CA LEU A 158 -23.03 7.15 -8.83
C LEU A 158 -23.34 8.39 -9.68
N ILE A 159 -22.35 9.26 -9.94
CA ILE A 159 -22.53 10.43 -10.81
C ILE A 159 -23.05 10.01 -12.18
N SER A 160 -22.43 9.00 -12.80
CA SER A 160 -22.85 8.50 -14.11
C SER A 160 -24.27 7.93 -14.12
N GLU A 161 -24.67 7.20 -13.07
CA GLU A 161 -26.04 6.67 -12.95
C GLU A 161 -27.09 7.78 -12.77
N VAL A 162 -26.78 8.81 -11.99
CA VAL A 162 -27.68 9.95 -11.77
C VAL A 162 -27.79 10.81 -13.02
N GLU A 163 -26.70 11.04 -13.75
CA GLU A 163 -26.74 11.71 -15.05
C GLU A 163 -27.61 10.95 -16.06
N ALA A 164 -27.45 9.61 -16.14
CA ALA A 164 -28.28 8.77 -16.99
C ALA A 164 -29.76 8.87 -16.61
N ARG A 165 -30.09 8.82 -15.31
CA ARG A 165 -31.47 9.00 -14.83
C ARG A 165 -32.04 10.37 -15.20
N LYS A 166 -31.25 11.44 -15.05
CA LYS A 166 -31.65 12.80 -15.40
C LYS A 166 -32.02 12.94 -16.87
N THR A 167 -31.35 12.23 -17.79
CA THR A 167 -31.70 12.24 -19.22
C THR A 167 -32.99 11.50 -19.57
N GLN A 168 -33.51 10.67 -18.65
CA GLN A 168 -34.74 9.90 -18.82
C GLN A 168 -35.98 10.61 -18.25
N LEU A 169 -35.80 11.70 -17.50
CA LEU A 169 -36.85 12.54 -16.92
C LEU A 169 -37.11 13.74 -17.83
#